data_AF-A0A2S0M804-F1
#
_entry.id   AF-A0A2S0M804-F1
#
_cell.length_a   1.000
_cell.length_b   1.000
_cell.length_c   1.000
_cell.angle_alpha   90.00
_cell.angle_beta   90.00
_cell.angle_gamma   90.00
#
_symmetry.space_group_name_H-M   'P 1'
#
loop_
_entity.id
_entity.type
_entity.pdbx_description
1 polymer ?
#
loop_
_entity_poly.entity_id
_entity_poly.type
_entity_poly.pdbx_seq_one_letter_code
_entity_poly.pdbx_strand_id
1 'polypeptide(L)'
;MSVEIDIQGDKKLMDALSSLSDKEIARAAVAAGKRAATAARTAGTKEIRSIYTMKAGDLKAKAQIRADEDGATILVKGAPEAIHKYQAKKRRDGVFVSVKRGKMTHVPRGFSLGGAFVARKGKERYPLKGIYGPAVPQLFGNPDVLSVMMDRGSDVFEERLEHEIEYRLGK
;
A
#
# COMPACT_ATOMS: atom_id res chain seq x y z
N MET A 1 -18.59 25.54 0.85
CA MET A 1 -18.34 25.22 -0.57
C MET A 1 -19.12 23.95 -0.86
N SER A 2 -20.29 24.08 -1.48
CA SER A 2 -21.07 22.97 -2.00
C SER A 2 -20.48 22.64 -3.38
N VAL A 3 -19.84 21.49 -3.49
CA VAL A 3 -19.47 20.93 -4.79
C VAL A 3 -20.71 20.18 -5.26
N GLU A 4 -21.49 20.81 -6.15
CA GLU A 4 -22.46 20.08 -6.96
C GLU A 4 -21.66 19.15 -7.87
N ILE A 5 -21.65 17.87 -7.50
CA ILE A 5 -21.15 16.82 -8.37
C ILE A 5 -22.25 16.64 -9.42
N ASP A 6 -22.05 17.19 -10.60
CA ASP A 6 -22.88 16.91 -11.77
C ASP A 6 -22.65 15.45 -12.15
N ILE A 7 -23.38 14.55 -11.48
CA ILE A 7 -23.47 13.15 -11.87
C ILE A 7 -24.32 13.17 -13.13
N GLN A 8 -23.68 13.44 -14.26
CA GLN A 8 -24.23 13.12 -15.58
C GLN A 8 -24.25 11.59 -15.72
N GLY A 9 -25.02 10.95 -14.83
CA GLY A 9 -25.17 9.52 -14.76
C GLY A 9 -25.85 9.07 -16.04
N ASP A 10 -25.18 8.17 -16.76
CA ASP A 10 -25.75 7.50 -17.91
C ASP A 10 -27.16 7.03 -17.51
N LYS A 11 -28.20 7.47 -18.23
CA LYS A 11 -29.61 7.15 -17.87
C LYS A 11 -29.80 5.65 -17.65
N LYS A 12 -29.03 4.85 -18.39
CA LYS A 12 -28.96 3.39 -18.26
C LYS A 12 -28.49 2.93 -16.88
N LEU A 13 -27.52 3.61 -16.26
CA LEU A 13 -27.01 3.28 -14.93
C LEU A 13 -28.04 3.62 -13.85
N MET A 14 -28.72 4.76 -13.98
CA MET A 14 -29.82 5.13 -13.07
C MET A 14 -30.99 4.15 -13.18
N ASP A 15 -31.39 3.78 -14.40
CA ASP A 15 -32.44 2.77 -14.63
C ASP A 15 -32.03 1.39 -14.10
N ALA A 16 -30.76 1.00 -14.28
CA ALA A 16 -30.19 -0.22 -13.74
C ALA A 16 -30.22 -0.25 -12.21
N LEU A 17 -29.76 0.82 -11.56
CA LEU A 17 -29.78 0.93 -10.10
C LEU A 17 -31.22 0.94 -9.55
N SER A 18 -32.16 1.58 -10.24
CA SER A 18 -33.58 1.62 -9.86
C SER A 18 -34.26 0.24 -9.91
N SER A 19 -33.73 -0.67 -10.74
CA SER A 19 -34.27 -2.02 -10.90
C SER A 19 -33.68 -3.07 -9.94
N LEU A 20 -32.60 -2.71 -9.23
CA LEU A 20 -31.93 -3.59 -8.27
C LEU A 20 -32.39 -3.28 -6.84
N SER A 21 -32.41 -4.30 -5.99
CA SER A 21 -32.61 -4.06 -4.56
C SER A 21 -31.36 -3.41 -3.93
N ASP A 22 -31.55 -2.61 -2.88
CA ASP A 22 -30.44 -2.00 -2.10
C ASP A 22 -29.38 -3.04 -1.70
N LYS A 23 -29.83 -4.26 -1.39
CA LYS A 23 -28.95 -5.39 -1.02
C LYS A 23 -28.08 -5.87 -2.18
N GLU A 24 -28.59 -5.84 -3.40
CA GLU A 24 -27.86 -6.24 -4.60
C GLU A 24 -26.84 -5.18 -5.01
N ILE A 25 -27.21 -3.90 -4.88
CA ILE A 25 -26.32 -2.76 -5.09
C ILE A 25 -25.17 -2.79 -4.09
N ALA A 26 -25.46 -2.95 -2.79
CA ALA A 26 -24.43 -3.08 -1.77
C ALA A 26 -23.49 -4.27 -2.05
N ARG A 27 -24.03 -5.42 -2.47
CA ARG A 27 -23.21 -6.58 -2.87
C ARG A 27 -22.33 -6.29 -4.08
N ALA A 28 -22.82 -5.54 -5.08
CA ALA A 28 -22.03 -5.14 -6.24
C ALA A 28 -20.90 -4.21 -5.83
N ALA A 29 -21.19 -3.19 -5.01
CA ALA A 29 -20.21 -2.26 -4.47
C ALA A 29 -19.13 -2.96 -3.64
N VAL A 30 -19.49 -3.92 -2.79
CA VAL A 30 -18.52 -4.71 -2.01
C VAL A 30 -17.64 -5.58 -2.91
N ALA A 31 -18.21 -6.21 -3.95
CA ALA A 31 -17.45 -7.04 -4.88
C ALA A 31 -16.45 -6.20 -5.71
N ALA A 32 -16.93 -5.08 -6.27
CA ALA A 32 -16.10 -4.12 -7.00
C ALA A 32 -15.02 -3.52 -6.08
N GLY A 33 -15.40 -3.08 -4.88
CA GLY A 33 -14.50 -2.52 -3.87
C GLY A 33 -13.36 -3.46 -3.49
N LYS A 34 -13.64 -4.76 -3.30
CA LYS A 34 -12.58 -5.76 -3.02
C LYS A 34 -11.57 -5.87 -4.17
N ARG A 35 -12.04 -5.84 -5.41
CA ARG A 35 -11.19 -5.91 -6.60
C ARG A 35 -10.37 -4.63 -6.75
N ALA A 36 -11.00 -3.48 -6.60
CA ALA A 36 -10.37 -2.17 -6.58
C ALA A 36 -9.28 -2.08 -5.51
N ALA A 37 -9.58 -2.44 -4.27
CA ALA A 37 -8.61 -2.44 -3.16
C ALA A 37 -7.41 -3.36 -3.45
N THR A 38 -7.64 -4.51 -4.09
CA THR A 38 -6.55 -5.43 -4.48
C THR A 38 -5.66 -4.84 -5.58
N ALA A 39 -6.26 -4.17 -6.56
CA ALA A 39 -5.55 -3.50 -7.63
C ALA A 39 -4.76 -2.29 -7.09
N ALA A 40 -5.40 -1.42 -6.31
CA ALA A 40 -4.78 -0.28 -5.64
C ALA A 40 -3.59 -0.71 -4.77
N ARG A 41 -3.76 -1.71 -3.91
CA ARG A 41 -2.65 -2.26 -3.09
C ARG A 41 -1.48 -2.73 -3.96
N THR A 42 -1.77 -3.35 -5.10
CA THR A 42 -0.74 -3.85 -6.02
C THR A 42 -0.01 -2.71 -6.72
N ALA A 43 -0.73 -1.70 -7.20
CA ALA A 43 -0.18 -0.50 -7.81
C ALA A 43 0.71 0.28 -6.82
N GLY A 44 0.21 0.55 -5.62
CA GLY A 44 0.99 1.18 -4.56
C GLY A 44 2.22 0.39 -4.16
N THR A 45 2.11 -0.93 -4.03
CA THR A 45 3.29 -1.79 -3.77
C THR A 45 4.32 -1.70 -4.89
N LYS A 46 3.89 -1.58 -6.15
CA LYS A 46 4.78 -1.41 -7.30
C LYS A 46 5.48 -0.05 -7.25
N GLU A 47 4.74 1.02 -6.95
CA GLU A 47 5.27 2.37 -6.86
C GLU A 47 6.24 2.53 -5.69
N ILE A 48 5.90 2.03 -4.50
CA ILE A 48 6.82 1.98 -3.36
C ILE A 48 8.11 1.27 -3.74
N ARG A 49 8.05 0.21 -4.55
CA ARG A 49 9.24 -0.53 -4.98
C ARG A 49 10.04 0.16 -6.08
N SER A 50 9.49 1.17 -6.76
CA SER A 50 10.23 2.04 -7.68
C SER A 50 11.11 3.00 -6.87
N ILE A 51 10.60 3.52 -5.74
CA ILE A 51 11.27 4.51 -4.89
C ILE A 51 12.18 3.85 -3.83
N TYR A 52 11.72 2.76 -3.22
CA TYR A 52 12.34 2.11 -2.06
C TYR A 52 12.79 0.67 -2.36
N THR A 53 13.68 0.13 -1.53
CA THR A 53 14.26 -1.21 -1.73
C THR A 53 13.54 -2.32 -0.94
N MET A 54 12.40 -2.04 -0.30
CA MET A 54 11.66 -3.04 0.49
C MET A 54 11.02 -4.11 -0.41
N LYS A 55 10.89 -5.33 0.09
CA LYS A 55 10.27 -6.44 -0.67
C LYS A 55 8.74 -6.29 -0.71
N ALA A 56 8.15 -6.73 -1.84
CA ALA A 56 6.69 -6.68 -2.02
C ALA A 56 5.93 -7.50 -0.96
N GLY A 57 6.47 -8.65 -0.55
CA GLY A 57 5.83 -9.50 0.46
C GLY A 57 5.70 -8.79 1.81
N ASP A 58 6.75 -8.09 2.25
CA ASP A 58 6.75 -7.33 3.51
C ASP A 58 5.75 -6.16 3.47
N LEU A 59 5.65 -5.47 2.32
CA LEU A 59 4.67 -4.40 2.12
C LEU A 59 3.23 -4.93 2.17
N LYS A 60 2.93 -5.98 1.40
CA LYS A 60 1.58 -6.57 1.33
C LYS A 60 1.14 -7.18 2.66
N ALA A 61 2.05 -7.76 3.43
CA ALA A 61 1.75 -8.33 4.74
C ALA A 61 1.22 -7.29 5.74
N LYS A 62 1.59 -6.00 5.57
CA LYS A 62 1.15 -4.89 6.42
C LYS A 62 -0.05 -4.12 5.86
N ALA A 63 -0.46 -4.39 4.62
CA ALA A 63 -1.59 -3.76 3.94
C ALA A 63 -2.76 -4.75 3.80
N GLN A 64 -3.58 -4.83 4.85
CA GLN A 64 -4.72 -5.73 4.92
C GLN A 64 -5.93 -5.13 4.22
N ILE A 65 -6.62 -5.93 3.42
CA ILE A 65 -7.89 -5.54 2.79
C ILE A 65 -9.02 -6.09 3.65
N ARG A 66 -9.97 -5.24 4.02
CA ARG A 66 -11.19 -5.63 4.72
C ARG A 66 -12.39 -5.29 3.85
N ALA A 67 -13.38 -6.16 3.89
CA ALA A 67 -14.69 -5.87 3.31
C ALA A 67 -15.49 -5.09 4.35
N ASP A 68 -16.10 -4.01 3.93
CA ASP A 68 -17.02 -3.21 4.75
C ASP A 68 -18.41 -3.26 4.10
N GLU A 69 -19.44 -2.70 4.74
CA GLU A 69 -20.83 -2.81 4.25
C GLU A 69 -21.01 -2.23 2.85
N ASP A 70 -20.30 -1.14 2.53
CA ASP A 70 -20.43 -0.40 1.28
C ASP A 70 -19.20 -0.53 0.36
N GLY A 71 -18.26 -1.44 0.65
CA GLY A 71 -17.04 -1.54 -0.16
C GLY A 71 -15.91 -2.34 0.46
N ALA A 72 -14.69 -1.78 0.36
CA ALA A 72 -13.51 -2.36 0.96
C ALA A 72 -12.48 -1.30 1.38
N THR A 73 -11.91 -1.48 2.58
CA THR A 73 -10.86 -0.61 3.12
C THR A 73 -9.49 -1.29 3.10
N ILE A 74 -8.44 -0.53 2.77
CA ILE A 74 -7.05 -0.96 2.93
C ILE A 74 -6.52 -0.41 4.26
N LEU A 75 -6.32 -1.30 5.23
CA LEU A 75 -5.74 -0.95 6.52
C LEU A 75 -4.23 -1.21 6.52
N VAL A 76 -3.45 -0.12 6.60
CA VAL A 76 -1.99 -0.19 6.69
C VAL A 76 -1.52 0.21 8.09
N LYS A 77 -0.92 -0.73 8.82
CA LYS A 77 -0.39 -0.50 10.17
C LYS A 77 1.02 -1.06 10.30
N GLY A 78 1.87 -0.40 11.08
CA GLY A 78 3.22 -0.89 11.35
C GLY A 78 4.12 0.13 12.02
N ALA A 79 5.12 -0.38 12.73
CA ALA A 79 6.22 0.40 13.30
C ALA A 79 7.36 0.55 12.27
N PRO A 80 8.39 1.38 12.53
CA PRO A 80 9.61 1.42 11.73
C PRO A 80 10.20 0.01 11.53
N GLU A 81 10.49 -0.33 10.28
CA GLU A 81 10.93 -1.67 9.93
C GLU A 81 12.43 -1.82 10.16
N ALA A 82 12.85 -2.95 10.70
CA ALA A 82 14.27 -3.23 10.87
C ALA A 82 14.98 -3.24 9.51
N ILE A 83 16.22 -2.73 9.47
CA ILE A 83 16.86 -2.42 8.18
C ILE A 83 17.09 -3.63 7.26
N HIS A 84 17.06 -4.86 7.79
CA HIS A 84 17.14 -6.08 7.00
C HIS A 84 15.93 -6.30 6.07
N LYS A 85 14.80 -5.61 6.31
CA LYS A 85 13.64 -5.55 5.40
C LYS A 85 13.89 -4.69 4.17
N TYR A 86 14.93 -3.85 4.23
CA TYR A 86 15.47 -3.07 3.12
C TYR A 86 16.76 -3.71 2.61
N GLN A 87 17.38 -3.09 1.62
CA GLN A 87 18.64 -3.57 1.09
C GLN A 87 19.77 -3.20 2.05
N ALA A 88 20.28 -4.17 2.80
CA ALA A 88 21.41 -4.01 3.71
C ALA A 88 22.48 -5.06 3.45
N LYS A 89 23.75 -4.67 3.52
CA LYS A 89 24.91 -5.55 3.32
C LYS A 89 26.01 -5.27 4.33
N LYS A 90 26.60 -6.33 4.87
CA LYS A 90 27.89 -6.27 5.56
C LYS A 90 29.01 -6.25 4.51
N ARG A 91 29.95 -5.34 4.64
CA ARG A 91 31.21 -5.29 3.89
C ARG A 91 32.39 -5.31 4.86
N ARG A 92 33.61 -5.37 4.34
CA ARG A 92 34.84 -5.29 5.15
C ARG A 92 34.85 -4.04 6.04
N ASP A 93 34.40 -2.92 5.50
CA ASP A 93 34.49 -1.60 6.15
C ASP A 93 33.24 -1.22 6.95
N GLY A 94 32.29 -2.15 7.15
CA GLY A 94 31.11 -1.92 7.97
C GLY A 94 29.79 -2.31 7.29
N VAL A 95 28.69 -1.71 7.76
CA VAL A 95 27.34 -1.98 7.28
C VAL A 95 26.89 -0.89 6.33
N PHE A 96 26.36 -1.30 5.18
CA PHE A 96 25.86 -0.42 4.14
C PHE A 96 24.37 -0.70 3.92
N VAL A 97 23.57 0.35 3.84
CA VAL A 97 22.10 0.27 3.76
C VAL A 97 21.59 1.17 2.64
N SER A 98 20.56 0.73 1.94
CA SER A 98 19.82 1.52 0.95
C SER A 98 18.36 1.40 1.32
N VAL A 99 17.72 2.52 1.63
CA VAL A 99 16.28 2.59 1.94
C VAL A 99 15.53 3.02 0.69
N LYS A 100 15.88 4.21 0.18
CA LYS A 100 15.56 4.61 -1.19
C LYS A 100 16.50 3.93 -2.17
N ARG A 101 16.06 3.74 -3.41
CA ARG A 101 16.89 3.23 -4.50
C ARG A 101 17.98 4.23 -4.89
N GLY A 102 19.02 3.71 -5.54
CA GLY A 102 20.09 4.52 -6.16
C GLY A 102 21.42 4.47 -5.40
N LYS A 103 21.43 4.65 -4.08
CA LYS A 103 22.68 4.72 -3.31
C LYS A 103 22.65 3.97 -1.98
N MET A 104 23.65 3.10 -1.79
CA MET A 104 23.94 2.53 -0.48
C MET A 104 24.73 3.53 0.37
N THR A 105 24.33 3.70 1.62
CA THR A 105 24.96 4.59 2.59
C THR A 105 25.64 3.78 3.69
N HIS A 106 26.87 4.13 4.03
CA HIS A 106 27.57 3.56 5.17
C HIS A 106 26.88 3.97 6.47
N VAL A 107 26.61 3.02 7.36
CA VAL A 107 26.06 3.30 8.70
C VAL A 107 27.22 3.45 9.67
N PRO A 108 27.46 4.67 10.22
CA PRO A 108 28.54 4.90 11.16
C PRO A 108 28.43 3.97 12.36
N ARG A 109 29.55 3.30 12.70
CA ARG A 109 29.63 2.36 13.83
C ARG A 109 28.63 1.19 13.71
N GLY A 110 28.17 0.91 12.50
CA GLY A 110 27.26 -0.19 12.17
C GLY A 110 28.00 -1.51 12.00
N PHE A 111 27.47 -2.57 12.59
CA PHE A 111 28.00 -3.93 12.47
C PHE A 111 26.86 -4.97 12.54
N SER A 112 27.18 -6.21 12.19
CA SER A 112 26.25 -7.34 12.28
C SER A 112 26.46 -8.06 13.61
N LEU A 113 25.37 -8.35 14.32
CA LEU A 113 25.34 -9.10 15.58
C LEU A 113 24.19 -10.11 15.53
N GLY A 114 24.50 -11.41 15.58
CA GLY A 114 23.47 -12.46 15.60
C GLY A 114 22.48 -12.41 14.43
N GLY A 115 22.93 -11.99 13.24
CA GLY A 115 22.07 -11.82 12.06
C GLY A 115 21.33 -10.48 11.97
N ALA A 116 21.35 -9.64 13.01
CA ALA A 116 20.79 -8.30 12.99
C ALA A 116 21.85 -7.24 12.69
N PHE A 117 21.44 -6.13 12.07
CA PHE A 117 22.28 -4.94 11.90
C PHE A 117 22.02 -3.94 13.02
N VAL A 118 23.08 -3.59 13.74
CA VAL A 118 23.06 -2.68 14.89
C VAL A 118 24.16 -1.63 14.75
N ALA A 119 24.04 -0.53 15.48
CA ALA A 119 25.08 0.49 15.58
C ALA A 119 25.36 0.84 17.04
N ARG A 120 26.60 1.22 17.36
CA ARG A 120 26.93 1.77 18.69
C ARG A 120 26.42 3.21 18.81
N LYS A 121 25.89 3.59 19.97
CA LYS A 121 25.54 5.01 20.21
C LYS A 121 26.79 5.89 20.20
N GLY A 122 27.81 5.51 20.99
CA GLY A 122 29.08 6.20 21.13
C GLY A 122 30.28 5.39 20.65
N LYS A 123 31.48 5.76 21.14
CA LYS A 123 32.73 5.03 20.87
C LYS A 123 32.79 3.72 21.67
N GLU A 124 32.20 3.69 22.87
CA GLU A 124 32.18 2.50 23.71
C GLU A 124 31.42 1.34 23.05
N ARG A 125 31.72 0.12 23.49
CA ARG A 125 31.08 -1.10 22.97
C ARG A 125 29.56 -1.10 23.16
N TYR A 126 29.09 -0.54 24.27
CA TYR A 126 27.68 -0.40 24.63
C TYR A 126 27.40 1.06 25.02
N PRO A 127 26.16 1.56 24.88
CA PRO A 127 24.96 0.86 24.42
C PRO A 127 24.83 0.74 22.89
N LEU A 128 24.12 -0.30 22.45
CA LEU A 128 23.78 -0.55 21.04
C LEU A 128 22.40 0.03 20.70
N LYS A 129 22.19 0.37 19.43
CA LYS A 129 20.89 0.73 18.85
C LYS A 129 20.63 -0.09 17.59
N GLY A 130 19.39 -0.50 17.39
CA GLY A 130 18.96 -1.11 16.13
C GLY A 130 19.00 -0.10 14.98
N ILE A 131 19.23 -0.58 13.77
CA ILE A 131 19.13 0.23 12.56
C ILE A 131 17.77 -0.07 11.94
N TYR A 132 16.98 0.99 11.71
CA TYR A 132 15.62 0.92 11.19
C TYR A 132 15.48 1.79 9.95
N GLY A 133 14.62 1.37 9.03
CA GLY A 133 14.10 2.20 7.95
C GLY A 133 12.69 2.72 8.28
N PRO A 134 12.07 3.45 7.35
CA PRO A 134 10.71 3.93 7.47
C PRO A 134 9.71 2.80 7.77
N ALA A 135 8.59 3.16 8.38
CA ALA A 135 7.48 2.26 8.60
C ALA A 135 6.70 2.04 7.30
N VAL A 136 6.08 0.87 7.10
CA VAL A 136 5.25 0.61 5.92
C VAL A 136 4.12 1.64 5.72
N PRO A 137 3.39 2.10 6.77
CA PRO A 137 2.43 3.19 6.62
C PRO A 137 3.02 4.49 6.06
N GLN A 138 4.28 4.82 6.41
CA GLN A 138 4.94 6.01 5.88
C GLN A 138 5.27 5.87 4.39
N LEU A 139 5.56 4.65 3.92
CA LEU A 139 5.80 4.38 2.51
C LEU A 139 4.51 4.51 1.70
N PHE A 140 3.42 3.96 2.21
CA PHE A 140 2.09 4.08 1.60
C PHE A 140 1.54 5.50 1.66
N GLY A 141 1.87 6.28 2.69
CA GLY A 141 1.48 7.68 2.82
C GLY A 141 2.29 8.66 1.98
N ASN A 142 3.22 8.18 1.15
CA ASN A 142 3.91 9.03 0.18
C ASN A 142 2.88 9.55 -0.87
N PRO A 143 2.83 10.86 -1.17
CA PRO A 143 1.84 11.41 -2.09
C PRO A 143 1.83 10.78 -3.48
N ASP A 144 3.01 10.51 -4.04
CA ASP A 144 3.14 9.90 -5.38
C ASP A 144 2.54 8.49 -5.37
N VAL A 145 2.81 7.73 -4.30
CA VAL A 145 2.25 6.39 -4.09
C VAL A 145 0.73 6.44 -3.91
N LEU A 146 0.23 7.38 -3.11
CA LEU A 146 -1.21 7.55 -2.87
C LEU A 146 -1.96 7.88 -4.16
N SER A 147 -1.43 8.77 -5.00
CA SER A 147 -2.06 9.11 -6.29
C SER A 147 -2.23 7.89 -7.18
N VAL A 148 -1.14 7.15 -7.43
CA VAL A 148 -1.14 5.93 -8.25
C VAL A 148 -2.07 4.85 -7.69
N MET A 149 -2.20 4.77 -6.36
CA MET A 149 -3.14 3.85 -5.71
C MET A 149 -4.59 4.26 -5.90
N MET A 150 -4.90 5.55 -5.73
CA MET A 150 -6.24 6.09 -5.88
C MET A 150 -6.69 5.99 -7.33
N ASP A 151 -5.89 6.45 -8.27
CA ASP A 151 -6.18 6.39 -9.71
C ASP A 151 -6.49 4.94 -10.13
N ARG A 152 -5.56 4.02 -9.85
CA ARG A 152 -5.76 2.62 -10.23
C ARG A 152 -6.91 1.94 -9.47
N GLY A 153 -7.18 2.39 -8.25
CA GLY A 153 -8.31 1.91 -7.44
C GLY A 153 -9.63 2.32 -8.06
N SER A 154 -9.77 3.61 -8.40
CA SER A 154 -10.96 4.19 -9.03
C SER A 154 -11.26 3.56 -10.38
N ASP A 155 -10.27 3.45 -11.26
CA ASP A 155 -10.44 2.82 -12.58
C ASP A 155 -11.03 1.41 -12.47
N VAL A 156 -10.47 0.60 -11.56
CA VAL A 156 -10.91 -0.78 -11.37
C VAL A 156 -12.24 -0.86 -10.64
N PHE A 157 -12.53 0.11 -9.77
CA PHE A 157 -13.82 0.16 -9.09
C PHE A 157 -14.95 0.43 -10.08
N GLU A 158 -14.79 1.42 -10.94
CA GLU A 158 -15.76 1.79 -11.98
C GLU A 158 -16.00 0.62 -12.94
N GLU A 159 -14.94 0.08 -13.55
CA GLU A 159 -15.00 -1.10 -14.45
C GLU A 159 -15.73 -2.29 -13.79
N ARG A 160 -15.44 -2.54 -12.50
CA ARG A 160 -16.01 -3.68 -11.79
C ARG A 160 -17.42 -3.44 -11.32
N LEU A 161 -17.77 -2.21 -10.96
CA LEU A 161 -19.12 -1.88 -10.52
C LEU A 161 -20.09 -2.03 -11.69
N GLU A 162 -19.74 -1.53 -12.87
CA GLU A 162 -20.51 -1.71 -14.09
C GLU A 162 -20.72 -3.20 -14.39
N HIS A 163 -19.62 -3.97 -14.40
CA HIS A 163 -19.68 -5.41 -14.64
C HIS A 163 -20.56 -6.16 -13.62
N GLU A 164 -20.48 -5.80 -12.34
CA GLU A 164 -21.28 -6.43 -11.28
C GLU A 164 -22.77 -6.05 -11.37
N ILE A 165 -23.09 -4.84 -11.84
CA ILE A 165 -24.47 -4.40 -12.09
C ILE A 165 -25.05 -5.18 -13.29
N GLU A 166 -24.33 -5.24 -14.42
CA GLU A 166 -24.77 -5.99 -15.61
C GLU A 166 -25.06 -7.46 -15.28
N TYR A 167 -24.11 -8.11 -14.58
CA TYR A 167 -24.26 -9.49 -14.15
C TYR A 167 -25.53 -9.75 -13.32
N ARG A 168 -25.89 -8.81 -12.42
CA ARG A 168 -27.10 -8.92 -11.59
C ARG A 168 -28.39 -8.67 -12.36
N LEU A 169 -28.33 -7.86 -13.41
CA LEU A 169 -29.43 -7.65 -14.34
C LEU A 169 -29.60 -8.82 -15.33
N GLY A 170 -28.74 -9.84 -15.26
CA GLY A 170 -28.78 -11.00 -16.16
C GLY A 170 -28.33 -10.67 -17.58
N LYS A 171 -27.50 -9.63 -17.75
CA LYS A 171 -26.86 -9.24 -19.02
C LYS A 171 -25.37 -9.55 -18.95
#